data_AF-A0A0J7I0W7-F1
#
_entry.id   AF-A0A0J7I0W7-F1
#
_cell.length_a   1.000
_cell.length_b   1.000
_cell.length_c   1.000
_cell.angle_alpha   90.00
_cell.angle_beta   90.00
_cell.angle_gamma   90.00
#
_symmetry.space_group_name_H-M   'P 1'
#
loop_
_entity.id
_entity.type
_entity.pdbx_description
1 polymer ?
#
loop_
_entity_poly.entity_id
_entity_poly.type
_entity_poly.pdbx_seq_one_letter_code
_entity_poly.pdbx_strand_id
1 'polypeptide(L)'
;MEFHNRILNKDIGLLFIDDFNLYNWDDLSKIKNIYKSLFFKGSTLFFSFRREEDLTDEKELKKLKTKILDIFNSEGEYIVLRKLDDKRFDSIARIVVNENTYNFLFDLWNYFYSCSIFIPNKDFTFSDYINFYKKNKFEDKGNEKLLSNYFTDFTCIKGLGGDNMIISHRSNYDLSKFISI
;
A
#
# COMPACT_ATOMS: atom_id res chain seq x y z
N MET A 1 -9.15 14.95 9.78
CA MET A 1 -8.15 14.60 8.74
C MET A 1 -7.17 15.73 8.60
N GLU A 2 -5.92 15.44 8.92
CA GLU A 2 -4.82 16.41 8.94
C GLU A 2 -3.69 15.94 8.04
N PHE A 3 -2.91 16.90 7.52
CA PHE A 3 -1.80 16.65 6.60
C PHE A 3 -0.50 17.19 7.21
N HIS A 4 0.49 16.32 7.39
CA HIS A 4 1.77 16.68 7.99
C HIS A 4 2.94 16.28 7.10
N ASN A 5 3.80 17.22 6.75
CA ASN A 5 4.99 16.95 5.96
C ASN A 5 6.19 16.67 6.87
N ARG A 6 6.99 15.66 6.51
CA ARG A 6 8.29 15.35 7.12
C ARG A 6 9.30 15.00 6.05
N ILE A 7 10.57 15.06 6.41
CA ILE A 7 11.67 14.66 5.54
C ILE A 7 12.24 13.36 6.12
N LEU A 8 12.29 12.29 5.32
CA LEU A 8 12.94 11.05 5.73
C LEU A 8 14.46 11.18 5.55
N ASN A 9 14.88 11.67 4.38
CA ASN A 9 16.25 12.04 4.05
C ASN A 9 16.24 13.16 2.97
N LYS A 10 17.40 13.63 2.54
CA LYS A 10 17.51 14.74 1.57
C LYS A 10 16.71 14.54 0.26
N ASP A 11 16.52 13.29 -0.17
CA ASP A 11 15.92 12.93 -1.47
C ASP A 11 14.49 12.39 -1.32
N ILE A 12 13.99 12.21 -0.09
CA ILE A 12 12.69 11.58 0.19
C ILE A 12 11.89 12.38 1.23
N GLY A 13 10.71 12.84 0.79
CA GLY A 13 9.68 13.43 1.63
C GLY A 13 8.64 12.40 2.09
N LEU A 14 7.98 12.71 3.20
CA LEU A 14 6.87 11.97 3.76
C LEU A 14 5.68 12.92 3.96
N LEU A 15 4.54 12.59 3.38
CA LEU A 15 3.26 13.22 3.68
C LEU A 15 2.45 12.25 4.55
N PHE A 16 2.23 12.63 5.80
CA PHE A 16 1.33 11.92 6.71
C PHE A 16 -0.08 12.47 6.54
N ILE A 17 -1.04 11.56 6.48
CA ILE A 17 -2.47 11.85 6.48
C ILE A 17 -3.03 11.12 7.69
N ASP A 18 -3.32 11.87 8.74
CA ASP A 18 -3.74 11.37 10.05
C ASP A 18 -5.19 11.83 10.35
N ASP A 19 -5.71 11.42 11.51
CA ASP A 19 -7.01 11.86 12.04
C ASP A 19 -8.18 11.54 11.07
N PHE A 20 -8.24 10.31 10.59
CA PHE A 20 -9.39 9.82 9.83
C PHE A 20 -9.93 8.53 10.42
N ASN A 21 -11.23 8.31 10.22
CA ASN A 21 -11.90 7.08 10.63
C ASN A 21 -12.51 6.38 9.41
N LEU A 22 -12.02 5.20 9.04
CA LEU A 22 -12.53 4.44 7.88
C LEU A 22 -13.96 3.90 8.08
N TYR A 23 -14.48 3.91 9.31
CA TYR A 23 -15.88 3.62 9.61
C TYR A 23 -16.79 4.85 9.45
N ASN A 24 -16.21 6.05 9.34
CA ASN A 24 -16.93 7.27 8.98
C ASN A 24 -16.99 7.41 7.46
N TRP A 25 -18.19 7.64 6.93
CA TRP A 25 -18.40 7.69 5.48
C TRP A 25 -17.70 8.86 4.79
N ASP A 26 -17.63 10.03 5.44
CA ASP A 26 -16.99 11.23 4.87
C ASP A 26 -15.48 11.02 4.74
N ASP A 27 -14.84 10.48 5.78
CA ASP A 27 -13.41 10.17 5.77
C ASP A 27 -13.09 9.06 4.77
N LEU A 28 -13.87 7.98 4.75
CA LEU A 28 -13.74 6.92 3.76
C LEU A 28 -13.82 7.46 2.33
N SER A 29 -14.78 8.35 2.06
CA SER A 29 -14.96 9.00 0.76
C SER A 29 -13.75 9.87 0.37
N LYS A 30 -13.21 10.65 1.32
CA LYS A 30 -12.01 11.47 1.10
C LYS A 30 -10.77 10.61 0.82
N ILE A 31 -10.51 9.56 1.61
CA ILE A 31 -9.40 8.64 1.38
C ILE A 31 -9.54 7.93 0.03
N LYS A 32 -10.77 7.53 -0.33
CA LYS A 32 -11.06 6.94 -1.64
C LYS A 32 -10.74 7.90 -2.79
N ASN A 33 -11.03 9.19 -2.63
CA ASN A 33 -10.68 10.21 -3.62
C ASN A 33 -9.17 10.39 -3.73
N ILE A 34 -8.43 10.38 -2.62
CA ILE A 34 -6.96 10.40 -2.64
C ILE A 34 -6.42 9.19 -3.41
N TYR A 35 -6.93 7.98 -3.15
CA TYR A 35 -6.52 6.80 -3.91
C TYR A 35 -6.85 6.91 -5.40
N LYS A 36 -8.00 7.46 -5.78
CA LYS A 36 -8.35 7.69 -7.18
C LYS A 36 -7.40 8.65 -7.89
N SER A 37 -6.96 9.69 -7.19
CA SER A 37 -5.99 10.63 -7.74
C SER A 37 -4.59 10.03 -7.88
N LEU A 38 -4.16 9.20 -6.92
CA LEU A 38 -2.85 8.58 -6.93
C LEU A 38 -2.77 7.38 -7.89
N PHE A 39 -3.85 6.60 -7.98
CA PHE A 39 -3.91 5.33 -8.68
C PHE A 39 -4.95 5.37 -9.80
N PHE A 40 -4.51 5.74 -10.99
CA PHE A 40 -5.36 5.86 -12.16
C PHE A 40 -5.74 4.51 -12.76
N LYS A 41 -6.95 4.40 -13.30
CA LYS A 41 -7.48 3.20 -13.95
C LYS A 41 -6.53 2.68 -15.04
N GLY A 42 -6.32 1.36 -15.07
CA GLY A 42 -5.41 0.71 -16.01
C GLY A 42 -3.94 0.71 -15.59
N SER A 43 -3.54 1.44 -14.54
CA SER A 43 -2.22 1.27 -13.93
C SER A 43 -2.11 -0.09 -13.25
N THR A 44 -0.89 -0.61 -13.14
CA THR A 44 -0.62 -1.80 -12.31
C THR A 44 -0.16 -1.32 -10.95
N LEU A 45 -0.75 -1.85 -9.88
CA LEU A 45 -0.29 -1.63 -8.51
C LEU A 45 0.55 -2.79 -8.05
N PHE A 46 1.67 -2.50 -7.40
CA PHE A 46 2.47 -3.46 -6.65
C PHE A 46 2.24 -3.25 -5.15
N PHE A 47 2.20 -4.37 -4.44
CA PHE A 47 1.90 -4.41 -3.03
C PHE A 47 2.97 -5.15 -2.24
N SER A 48 3.24 -4.72 -1.02
CA SER A 48 3.89 -5.55 -0.02
C SER A 48 3.06 -5.58 1.25
N PHE A 49 2.89 -6.77 1.79
CA PHE A 49 2.09 -7.01 2.99
C PHE A 49 2.89 -7.72 4.06
N ARG A 50 2.57 -7.42 5.32
CA ARG A 50 3.13 -8.12 6.47
C ARG A 50 2.05 -8.42 7.48
N ARG A 51 1.98 -9.69 7.86
CA ARG A 51 1.13 -10.26 8.91
C ARG A 51 -0.38 -10.03 8.72
N GLU A 52 -1.15 -10.92 9.29
CA GLU A 52 -2.58 -10.70 9.53
C GLU A 52 -2.74 -9.64 10.63
N GLU A 53 -3.73 -8.77 10.49
CA GLU A 53 -4.12 -7.78 11.49
C GLU A 53 -4.57 -8.47 12.78
N ASP A 54 -4.24 -7.91 13.94
CA ASP A 54 -4.53 -8.49 15.25
C ASP A 54 -5.62 -7.76 16.04
N LEU A 55 -6.08 -6.61 15.55
CA LEU A 55 -7.15 -5.80 16.17
C LEU A 55 -8.56 -6.05 15.60
N THR A 56 -8.67 -6.80 14.50
CA THR A 56 -9.95 -7.11 13.84
C THR A 56 -10.52 -8.45 14.32
N ASP A 57 -11.85 -8.59 14.33
CA ASP A 57 -12.53 -9.83 14.72
C ASP A 57 -12.09 -11.02 13.84
N GLU A 58 -11.86 -12.19 14.45
CA GLU A 58 -11.32 -13.36 13.74
C GLU A 58 -12.25 -13.87 12.62
N LYS A 59 -13.58 -13.78 12.79
CA LYS A 59 -14.52 -14.18 11.74
C LYS A 59 -14.50 -13.19 10.59
N GLU A 60 -14.33 -11.91 10.88
CA GLU A 60 -14.15 -10.87 9.87
C GLU A 60 -12.84 -11.07 9.10
N LEU A 61 -11.72 -11.28 9.80
CA LEU A 61 -10.42 -11.58 9.20
C LEU A 61 -10.49 -12.80 8.28
N LYS A 62 -11.19 -13.86 8.69
CA LYS A 62 -11.37 -15.05 7.84
C LYS A 62 -12.15 -14.74 6.56
N LYS A 63 -13.18 -13.90 6.63
CA LYS A 63 -13.95 -13.46 5.44
C LYS A 63 -13.09 -12.59 4.51
N LEU A 64 -12.36 -11.63 5.09
CA LEU A 64 -11.46 -10.75 4.34
C LEU A 64 -10.38 -11.57 3.64
N LYS A 65 -9.74 -12.51 4.33
CA LYS A 65 -8.72 -13.40 3.77
C LYS A 65 -9.20 -14.12 2.52
N THR A 66 -10.36 -14.78 2.58
CA THR A 66 -10.93 -15.49 1.42
C THR A 66 -11.18 -14.50 0.28
N LYS A 67 -11.88 -13.39 0.55
CA LYS A 67 -12.19 -12.36 -0.45
C LYS A 67 -10.93 -11.81 -1.12
N ILE A 68 -9.89 -11.50 -0.34
CA ILE A 68 -8.63 -10.94 -0.83
C ILE A 68 -7.89 -11.92 -1.73
N LEU A 69 -7.77 -13.17 -1.30
CA LEU A 69 -7.09 -14.20 -2.09
C LEU A 69 -7.86 -14.51 -3.38
N ASP A 70 -9.19 -14.55 -3.34
CA ASP A 70 -10.02 -14.76 -4.53
C ASP A 70 -9.79 -13.64 -5.56
N ILE A 71 -9.80 -12.37 -5.12
CA ILE A 71 -9.55 -11.22 -6.00
C ILE A 71 -8.15 -11.29 -6.61
N PHE A 72 -7.10 -11.57 -5.82
CA PHE A 72 -5.76 -11.70 -6.39
C PHE A 72 -5.64 -12.89 -7.35
N ASN A 73 -6.33 -14.01 -7.09
CA ASN A 73 -6.30 -15.15 -8.00
C ASN A 73 -7.03 -14.90 -9.32
N SER A 74 -8.08 -14.08 -9.32
CA SER A 74 -8.87 -13.79 -10.52
C SER A 74 -8.38 -12.58 -11.32
N GLU A 75 -7.81 -11.56 -10.65
CA GLU A 75 -7.53 -10.25 -11.24
C GLU A 75 -6.05 -9.83 -11.15
N GLY A 76 -5.19 -10.63 -10.51
CA GLY A 76 -3.82 -10.25 -10.23
C GLY A 76 -2.90 -11.43 -9.97
N GLU A 77 -1.91 -11.20 -9.10
CA GLU A 77 -1.00 -12.23 -8.59
C GLU A 77 -0.71 -11.96 -7.12
N TYR A 78 -0.63 -13.01 -6.31
CA TYR A 78 -0.28 -12.94 -4.88
C TYR A 78 0.75 -14.02 -4.55
N ILE A 79 1.86 -13.63 -3.92
CA ILE A 79 2.97 -14.52 -3.61
C ILE A 79 3.40 -14.32 -2.15
N VAL A 80 3.36 -15.39 -1.37
CA VAL A 80 3.98 -15.41 -0.04
C VAL A 80 5.46 -15.70 -0.20
N LEU A 81 6.32 -14.75 0.20
CA LEU A 81 7.77 -14.89 0.10
C LEU A 81 8.40 -15.46 1.37
N ARG A 82 7.78 -15.21 2.52
CA ARG A 82 8.22 -15.72 3.82
C ARG A 82 7.01 -16.04 4.68
N LYS A 83 7.03 -17.19 5.34
CA LYS A 83 5.98 -17.61 6.27
C LYS A 83 6.60 -18.18 7.54
N LEU A 84 6.29 -17.60 8.69
CA LEU A 84 6.64 -18.15 10.00
C LEU A 84 5.48 -19.02 10.52
N ASP A 85 4.25 -18.52 10.36
CA ASP A 85 3.00 -19.27 10.59
C ASP A 85 1.86 -18.64 9.77
N ASP A 86 0.61 -19.02 10.06
CA ASP A 86 -0.57 -18.56 9.33
C ASP A 86 -0.91 -17.08 9.52
N LYS A 87 -0.45 -16.44 10.60
CA LYS A 87 -0.67 -15.02 10.91
C LYS A 87 0.58 -14.17 10.67
N ARG A 88 1.77 -14.76 10.70
CA ARG A 88 3.06 -14.08 10.55
C ARG A 88 3.73 -14.50 9.24
N PHE A 89 3.52 -13.68 8.23
CA PHE A 89 4.07 -13.88 6.89
C PHE A 89 4.37 -12.54 6.23
N ASP A 90 5.24 -12.57 5.23
CA ASP A 90 5.50 -11.45 4.32
C ASP A 90 5.13 -11.89 2.90
N SER A 91 4.33 -11.08 2.21
CA SER A 91 3.85 -11.36 0.87
C SER A 91 3.90 -10.12 -0.01
N ILE A 92 3.84 -10.36 -1.31
CA ILE A 92 3.72 -9.32 -2.33
C ILE A 92 2.61 -9.68 -3.30
N ALA A 93 2.09 -8.68 -3.97
CA ALA A 93 1.06 -8.88 -4.98
C ALA A 93 1.13 -7.84 -6.08
N ARG A 94 0.38 -8.08 -7.15
CA ARG A 94 0.03 -7.07 -8.15
C ARG A 94 -1.41 -7.20 -8.61
N ILE A 95 -2.01 -6.07 -9.01
CA ILE A 95 -3.32 -6.02 -9.67
C ILE A 95 -3.36 -4.86 -10.67
N VAL A 96 -4.22 -4.93 -11.68
CA VAL A 96 -4.52 -3.78 -12.56
C VAL A 96 -5.70 -2.99 -11.97
N VAL A 97 -5.57 -1.66 -11.89
CA VAL A 97 -6.60 -0.78 -11.32
C VAL A 97 -7.87 -0.80 -12.18
N ASN A 98 -8.97 -1.15 -11.54
CA ASN A 98 -10.33 -1.10 -12.05
C ASN A 98 -11.26 -0.39 -11.04
N GLU A 99 -12.56 -0.34 -11.34
CA GLU A 99 -13.55 0.37 -10.48
C GLU A 99 -13.66 -0.21 -9.06
N ASN A 100 -13.44 -1.52 -8.92
CA ASN A 100 -13.54 -2.22 -7.64
C ASN A 100 -12.27 -2.07 -6.80
N THR A 101 -11.13 -1.77 -7.42
CA THR A 101 -9.83 -1.69 -6.75
C THR A 101 -9.85 -0.74 -5.56
N TYR A 102 -10.51 0.41 -5.66
CA TYR A 102 -10.52 1.39 -4.56
C TYR A 102 -11.23 0.91 -3.30
N ASN A 103 -12.31 0.13 -3.45
CA ASN A 103 -12.95 -0.51 -2.30
C ASN A 103 -12.07 -1.64 -1.76
N PHE A 104 -11.45 -2.39 -2.67
CA PHE A 104 -10.54 -3.48 -2.32
C PHE A 104 -9.32 -3.01 -1.50
N LEU A 105 -8.81 -1.80 -1.76
CA LEU A 105 -7.72 -1.23 -0.95
C LEU A 105 -8.08 -1.12 0.55
N PHE A 106 -9.35 -0.89 0.89
CA PHE A 106 -9.80 -0.88 2.28
C PHE A 106 -9.94 -2.28 2.87
N ASP A 107 -10.31 -3.28 2.08
CA ASP A 107 -10.26 -4.68 2.53
C ASP A 107 -8.81 -5.08 2.89
N LEU A 108 -7.85 -4.71 2.04
CA LEU A 108 -6.42 -4.92 2.29
C LEU A 108 -5.96 -4.19 3.56
N TRP A 109 -6.42 -2.94 3.73
CA TRP A 109 -6.12 -2.11 4.89
C TRP A 109 -6.59 -2.76 6.20
N ASN A 110 -7.78 -3.33 6.20
CA ASN A 110 -8.36 -3.96 7.39
C ASN A 110 -7.78 -5.36 7.67
N TYR A 111 -7.25 -6.04 6.65
CA TYR A 111 -6.73 -7.40 6.81
C TYR A 111 -5.24 -7.46 7.17
N PHE A 112 -4.41 -6.61 6.57
CA PHE A 112 -2.97 -6.67 6.75
C PHE A 112 -2.49 -5.69 7.81
N TYR A 113 -1.68 -6.16 8.75
CA TYR A 113 -1.08 -5.30 9.78
C TYR A 113 -0.24 -4.17 9.16
N SER A 114 0.53 -4.51 8.11
CA SER A 114 1.28 -3.53 7.32
C SER A 114 1.04 -3.75 5.83
N CYS A 115 0.81 -2.65 5.11
CA CYS A 115 0.55 -2.63 3.68
C CYS A 115 1.31 -1.46 3.05
N SER A 116 2.03 -1.72 1.94
CA SER A 116 2.57 -0.68 1.07
C SER A 116 2.08 -0.90 -0.36
N ILE A 117 1.77 0.18 -1.06
CA ILE A 117 1.16 0.18 -2.39
C ILE A 117 1.84 1.25 -3.25
N PHE A 118 2.14 0.92 -4.51
CA PHE A 118 2.64 1.90 -5.47
C PHE A 118 2.40 1.46 -6.92
N ILE A 119 2.58 2.39 -7.85
CA ILE A 119 2.65 2.09 -9.29
C ILE A 119 4.14 1.97 -9.66
N PRO A 120 4.61 0.82 -10.17
CA PRO A 120 5.99 0.70 -10.61
C PRO A 120 6.23 1.55 -11.86
N ASN A 121 7.44 2.11 -11.97
CA ASN A 121 7.91 2.69 -13.22
C ASN A 121 8.02 1.61 -14.30
N LYS A 122 7.90 2.00 -15.59
CA LYS A 122 7.70 1.07 -16.72
C LYS A 122 8.70 -0.08 -16.81
N ASP A 123 9.94 0.13 -16.37
CA ASP A 123 11.03 -0.84 -16.46
C ASP A 123 11.13 -1.75 -15.23
N PHE A 124 10.37 -1.49 -14.16
CA PHE A 124 10.40 -2.27 -12.93
C PHE A 124 9.30 -3.34 -12.94
N THR A 125 9.67 -4.56 -13.30
CA THR A 125 8.71 -5.66 -13.45
C THR A 125 8.37 -6.32 -12.11
N PHE A 126 7.32 -7.16 -12.10
CA PHE A 126 6.96 -7.91 -10.91
C PHE A 126 8.02 -8.95 -10.52
N SER A 127 8.78 -9.46 -11.50
CA SER A 127 9.93 -10.32 -11.24
C SER A 127 11.05 -9.57 -10.53
N ASP A 128 11.33 -8.33 -10.96
CA ASP A 128 12.31 -7.46 -10.29
C ASP A 128 11.89 -7.17 -8.85
N TYR A 129 10.59 -6.97 -8.63
CA TYR A 129 10.03 -6.75 -7.31
C TYR A 129 10.12 -7.97 -6.37
N ILE A 130 9.88 -9.18 -6.90
CA ILE A 130 10.17 -10.44 -6.18
C ILE A 130 11.64 -10.49 -5.77
N ASN A 131 12.55 -10.20 -6.70
CA ASN A 131 14.00 -10.24 -6.45
C ASN A 131 14.43 -9.14 -5.46
N PHE A 132 13.82 -7.96 -5.55
CA PHE A 132 14.03 -6.86 -4.62
C PHE A 132 13.76 -7.29 -3.18
N TYR A 133 12.64 -7.94 -2.90
CA TYR A 133 12.34 -8.40 -1.54
C TYR A 133 13.12 -9.64 -1.11
N LYS A 134 13.49 -10.54 -2.03
CA LYS A 134 14.44 -11.62 -1.71
C LYS A 134 15.77 -11.06 -1.21
N LYS A 135 16.26 -9.98 -1.82
CA LYS A 135 17.50 -9.31 -1.43
C LYS A 135 17.35 -8.47 -0.16
N ASN A 136 16.30 -7.66 -0.07
CA ASN A 136 16.10 -6.69 1.01
C ASN A 136 15.37 -7.24 2.24
N LYS A 137 14.81 -8.45 2.18
CA LYS A 137 14.13 -9.13 3.31
C LYS A 137 13.03 -8.29 3.99
N PHE A 138 12.35 -7.45 3.20
CA PHE A 138 11.34 -6.50 3.69
C PHE A 138 11.88 -5.51 4.74
N GLU A 139 13.16 -5.17 4.63
CA GLU A 139 13.85 -4.14 5.40
C GLU A 139 14.05 -2.91 4.50
N ASP A 140 12.94 -2.23 4.18
CA ASP A 140 12.92 -0.97 3.44
C ASP A 140 12.04 0.05 4.16
N LYS A 141 12.65 0.80 5.09
CA LYS A 141 11.91 1.74 5.95
C LYS A 141 11.40 2.92 5.11
N GLY A 142 10.10 3.16 5.15
CA GLY A 142 9.48 4.22 4.34
C GLY A 142 9.65 4.02 2.83
N ASN A 143 9.92 2.79 2.39
CA ASN A 143 10.18 2.46 0.99
C ASN A 143 11.33 3.27 0.36
N GLU A 144 12.31 3.66 1.18
CA GLU A 144 13.46 4.48 0.79
C GLU A 144 14.22 3.88 -0.39
N LYS A 145 14.47 2.57 -0.39
CA LYS A 145 15.22 1.91 -1.46
C LYS A 145 14.42 1.83 -2.74
N LEU A 146 13.10 1.58 -2.69
CA LEU A 146 12.24 1.65 -3.88
C LEU A 146 12.32 3.03 -4.55
N LEU A 147 12.23 4.09 -3.75
CA LEU A 147 12.26 5.48 -4.21
C LEU A 147 13.65 5.90 -4.70
N SER A 148 14.70 5.58 -3.95
CA SER A 148 16.09 5.95 -4.28
C SER A 148 16.61 5.24 -5.54
N ASN A 149 16.08 4.06 -5.86
CA ASN A 149 16.40 3.33 -7.10
C ASN A 149 15.45 3.68 -8.25
N TYR A 150 14.58 4.68 -8.10
CA TYR A 150 13.70 5.16 -9.17
C TYR A 150 12.74 4.06 -9.68
N PHE A 151 12.40 3.08 -8.83
CA PHE A 151 11.43 2.03 -9.18
C PHE A 151 9.99 2.52 -9.09
N THR A 152 9.77 3.62 -8.38
CA THR A 152 8.50 4.35 -8.27
C THR A 152 8.78 5.79 -7.88
N ASP A 153 7.80 6.66 -8.10
CA ASP A 153 7.88 8.07 -7.73
C ASP A 153 7.36 8.34 -6.31
N PHE A 154 6.42 7.51 -5.86
CA PHE A 154 5.84 7.55 -4.52
C PHE A 154 5.37 6.16 -4.08
N THR A 155 5.11 6.00 -2.80
CA THR A 155 4.46 4.82 -2.22
C THR A 155 3.47 5.26 -1.14
N CYS A 156 2.31 4.60 -1.08
CA CYS A 156 1.37 4.73 0.04
C CYS A 156 1.61 3.61 1.03
N ILE A 157 1.71 3.93 2.31
CA ILE A 157 1.99 3.00 3.40
C ILE A 157 0.89 3.16 4.44
N LYS A 158 0.25 2.05 4.82
CA LYS A 158 -0.58 1.98 6.02
C LYS A 158 0.32 2.13 7.24
N GLY A 159 0.11 3.15 8.08
CA GLY A 159 0.84 3.26 9.32
C GLY A 159 0.27 2.38 10.44
N LEU A 160 0.97 2.37 11.57
CA LEU A 160 0.74 1.41 12.66
C LEU A 160 -0.65 1.61 13.28
N GLY A 161 -1.45 0.55 13.36
CA GLY A 161 -2.83 0.63 13.87
C GLY A 161 -3.86 1.03 12.81
N GLY A 162 -3.43 1.43 11.61
CA GLY A 162 -4.32 1.72 10.47
C GLY A 162 -5.11 3.02 10.60
N ASP A 163 -4.73 3.90 11.51
CA ASP A 163 -5.31 5.22 11.75
C ASP A 163 -4.70 6.32 10.88
N ASN A 164 -3.64 6.00 10.13
CA ASN A 164 -3.01 6.93 9.21
C ASN A 164 -2.46 6.31 7.93
N MET A 165 -2.29 7.18 6.93
CA MET A 165 -1.64 6.89 5.67
C MET A 165 -0.38 7.73 5.52
N ILE A 166 0.72 7.09 5.17
CA ILE A 166 2.00 7.76 4.90
C ILE A 166 2.28 7.65 3.40
N ILE A 167 2.41 8.78 2.73
CA ILE A 167 2.86 8.84 1.35
C ILE A 167 4.34 9.22 1.36
N SER A 168 5.19 8.23 1.08
CA SER A 168 6.62 8.47 0.87
C SER A 168 6.85 8.80 -0.60
N HIS A 169 7.58 9.86 -0.90
CA HIS A 169 7.78 10.32 -2.27
C HIS A 169 9.18 10.89 -2.46
N ARG A 170 9.68 10.85 -3.68
CA ARG A 170 10.92 11.55 -4.01
C ARG A 170 10.72 13.05 -3.88
N SER A 171 11.71 13.77 -3.36
CA SER A 171 11.64 15.22 -3.14
C SER A 171 11.38 16.04 -4.41
N ASN A 172 11.71 15.49 -5.58
CA ASN A 172 11.46 16.12 -6.88
C ASN A 172 10.08 15.74 -7.50
N TYR A 173 9.29 14.90 -6.82
CA TYR A 173 7.95 14.53 -7.24
C TYR A 173 6.90 15.44 -6.59
N ASP A 174 6.07 16.05 -7.42
CA ASP A 174 5.06 17.00 -6.99
C ASP A 174 3.72 16.30 -6.69
N LEU A 175 3.47 16.04 -5.40
CA LEU A 175 2.23 15.43 -4.91
C LEU A 175 1.01 16.37 -4.98
N SER A 176 1.22 17.69 -5.03
CA SER A 176 0.11 18.68 -4.98
C SER A 176 -0.83 18.57 -6.19
N LYS A 177 -0.34 17.98 -7.29
CA LYS A 177 -1.13 17.70 -8.50
C LYS A 177 -2.19 16.63 -8.30
N PHE A 178 -2.07 15.81 -7.27
CA PHE A 178 -2.92 14.64 -7.04
C PHE A 178 -3.75 14.79 -5.76
N ILE A 179 -3.23 15.49 -4.77
CA ILE A 179 -3.90 15.69 -3.49
C ILE A 179 -4.24 17.17 -3.39
N SER A 180 -5.51 17.51 -3.58
CA SER A 180 -6.02 18.83 -3.22
C SER A 180 -6.05 18.92 -1.69
N ILE A 181 -4.97 19.46 -1.12
CA ILE A 181 -4.86 19.82 0.30
C ILE A 181 -5.60 21.14 0.51
#